data_AF-A0A968XQ14-F1
#
_entry.id   AF-A0A968XQ14-F1
#
_cell.length_a   1.000
_cell.length_b   1.000
_cell.length_c   1.000
_cell.angle_alpha   90.00
_cell.angle_beta   90.00
_cell.angle_gamma   90.00
#
_symmetry.space_group_name_H-M   'P 1'
#
loop_
_entity.id
_entity.type
_entity.pdbx_description
1 polymer ?
#
loop_
_entity_poly.entity_id
_entity_poly.type
_entity_poly.pdbx_seq_one_letter_code
_entity_poly.pdbx_strand_id
1 'polypeptide(L)'
;MAVGDFGASAVGSDGSKAELMTGGVIRMRKDGSDLEIYARGTRNTYDVAISPRLDLLALDNTNDGDGWDMRLHHLTPLAHMGYPNLFKNFGDEAMPPLFVYGTGSGCGALYLEEPGFPEKLNNRFHTINWGRVYSHSLTPHEATFINEDKVTVSINKMVDLDVDGSSRLYFANFEGGGARIEPGAIVGHIVQAKPDGWKNRPFPELEQATPEALIGFLDVRSNVLRQQAQAVLIRSKSPGIGSLLEKATRNTASALESRIAALFAINLRNEPESAKVIAGFLADEALREYALRALLDRKDRDKLDLAKTISTFLDDANPRVRLQAIVGVRKLGLVHLTGKLLAMSVEAPRKPLKNGVAHQHEAIPHTAYRALVELAPLA
;
A
#
# COMPACT_ATOMS: atom_id res chain seq x y z
N MET A 1 -9.16 -2.42 -1.26
CA MET A 1 -9.91 -3.39 -2.08
C MET A 1 -9.35 -3.35 -3.49
N ALA A 2 -8.83 -4.46 -3.98
CA ALA A 2 -8.46 -4.61 -5.39
C ALA A 2 -9.73 -4.85 -6.23
N VAL A 3 -9.74 -4.32 -7.44
CA VAL A 3 -10.85 -4.42 -8.39
C VAL A 3 -10.29 -4.86 -9.74
N GLY A 4 -10.91 -5.87 -10.36
CA GLY A 4 -10.55 -6.35 -11.69
C GLY A 4 -11.08 -5.46 -12.81
N ASP A 5 -10.81 -5.83 -14.04
CA ASP A 5 -11.02 -5.03 -15.25
C ASP A 5 -12.48 -4.80 -15.63
N PHE A 6 -13.41 -5.58 -15.05
CA PHE A 6 -14.84 -5.27 -15.09
C PHE A 6 -15.22 -4.00 -14.33
N GLY A 7 -14.31 -3.46 -13.52
CA GLY A 7 -14.54 -2.26 -12.73
C GLY A 7 -15.43 -2.50 -11.51
N ALA A 8 -15.80 -1.40 -10.87
CA ALA A 8 -16.70 -1.38 -9.73
C ALA A 8 -17.38 -0.02 -9.59
N SER A 9 -18.64 -0.02 -9.14
CA SER A 9 -19.33 1.16 -8.62
C SER A 9 -19.71 0.89 -7.18
N ALA A 10 -19.30 1.77 -6.28
CA ALA A 10 -19.53 1.63 -4.85
C ALA A 10 -19.94 2.96 -4.21
N VAL A 11 -20.77 2.86 -3.17
CA VAL A 11 -21.22 3.99 -2.34
C VAL A 11 -20.84 3.69 -0.90
N GLY A 12 -20.09 4.61 -0.28
CA GLY A 12 -19.68 4.54 1.10
C GLY A 12 -20.80 4.86 2.09
N SER A 13 -20.58 4.56 3.37
CA SER A 13 -21.55 4.78 4.44
C SER A 13 -21.87 6.27 4.69
N ASP A 14 -21.00 7.17 4.24
CA ASP A 14 -21.17 8.63 4.28
C ASP A 14 -21.63 9.22 2.94
N GLY A 15 -22.00 8.38 1.96
CA GLY A 15 -22.43 8.80 0.63
C GLY A 15 -21.30 9.12 -0.35
N SER A 16 -20.03 9.00 0.06
CA SER A 16 -18.89 9.04 -0.87
C SER A 16 -19.03 7.98 -1.96
N LYS A 17 -18.53 8.26 -3.17
CA LYS A 17 -18.67 7.36 -4.33
C LYS A 17 -17.32 7.08 -4.95
N ALA A 18 -17.12 5.83 -5.39
CA ALA A 18 -16.00 5.45 -6.22
C ALA A 18 -16.51 4.67 -7.43
N GLU A 19 -16.20 5.20 -8.61
CA GLU A 19 -16.50 4.58 -9.91
C GLU A 19 -15.20 4.27 -10.64
N LEU A 20 -14.94 2.97 -10.76
CA LEU A 20 -13.88 2.40 -11.56
C LEU A 20 -14.50 1.74 -12.79
N MET A 21 -14.17 2.25 -13.97
CA MET A 21 -14.56 1.65 -15.26
C MET A 21 -13.55 0.60 -15.75
N THR A 22 -12.49 0.37 -14.98
CA THR A 22 -11.36 -0.53 -15.25
C THR A 22 -10.89 -1.13 -13.92
N GLY A 23 -9.87 -1.98 -13.94
CA GLY A 23 -9.23 -2.44 -12.71
C GLY A 23 -8.57 -1.30 -11.94
N GLY A 24 -8.31 -1.54 -10.66
CA GLY A 24 -7.65 -0.59 -9.78
C GLY A 24 -7.75 -0.96 -8.30
N VAL A 25 -7.53 0.04 -7.45
CA VAL A 25 -7.67 -0.10 -6.00
C VAL A 25 -8.58 1.00 -5.48
N ILE A 26 -9.60 0.58 -4.74
CA ILE A 26 -10.47 1.46 -3.94
C ILE A 26 -10.04 1.34 -2.48
N ARG A 27 -9.93 2.48 -1.79
CA ARG A 27 -9.73 2.54 -0.34
C ARG A 27 -10.90 3.22 0.35
N MET A 28 -11.10 2.88 1.62
CA MET A 28 -12.13 3.43 2.49
C MET A 28 -11.70 3.28 3.95
N ARG A 29 -12.39 3.97 4.84
CA ARG A 29 -12.29 3.73 6.29
C ARG A 29 -12.96 2.41 6.66
N LYS A 30 -12.62 1.85 7.82
CA LYS A 30 -13.20 0.59 8.32
C LYS A 30 -14.72 0.66 8.53
N ASP A 31 -15.26 1.86 8.75
CA ASP A 31 -16.71 2.11 8.85
C ASP A 31 -17.39 2.30 7.48
N GLY A 32 -16.65 2.09 6.37
CA GLY A 32 -17.15 2.24 5.00
C GLY A 32 -17.21 3.67 4.48
N SER A 33 -16.75 4.67 5.25
CA SER A 33 -16.76 6.09 4.85
C SER A 33 -15.50 6.48 4.07
N ASP A 34 -15.50 7.69 3.49
CA ASP A 34 -14.36 8.27 2.75
C ASP A 34 -13.86 7.34 1.62
N LEU A 35 -14.80 6.80 0.86
CA LEU A 35 -14.54 5.93 -0.28
C LEU A 35 -13.83 6.72 -1.37
N GLU A 36 -12.67 6.23 -1.81
CA GLU A 36 -11.94 6.87 -2.91
C GLU A 36 -11.11 5.89 -3.74
N ILE A 37 -10.84 6.32 -4.96
CA ILE A 37 -10.00 5.59 -5.90
C ILE A 37 -8.54 5.92 -5.59
N TYR A 38 -7.81 4.90 -5.17
CA TYR A 38 -6.41 5.03 -4.78
C TYR A 38 -5.48 4.90 -6.00
N ALA A 39 -5.69 3.87 -6.81
CA ALA A 39 -4.96 3.64 -8.06
C ALA A 39 -5.91 3.08 -9.13
N ARG A 40 -5.57 3.27 -10.40
CA ARG A 40 -6.36 2.89 -11.58
C ARG A 40 -5.57 2.03 -12.54
N GLY A 41 -6.28 1.38 -13.44
CA GLY A 41 -5.76 0.81 -14.67
C GLY A 41 -4.90 -0.45 -14.51
N THR A 42 -5.11 -1.23 -13.45
CA THR A 42 -4.67 -2.64 -13.43
C THR A 42 -5.62 -3.48 -14.28
N ARG A 43 -5.20 -4.68 -14.67
CA ARG A 43 -6.07 -5.65 -15.36
C ARG A 43 -6.91 -6.42 -14.36
N ASN A 44 -6.33 -7.41 -13.69
CA ASN A 44 -7.09 -8.35 -12.88
C ASN A 44 -6.29 -8.69 -11.63
N THR A 45 -6.10 -7.69 -10.81
CA THR A 45 -5.37 -7.80 -9.54
C THR A 45 -6.27 -8.47 -8.50
N TYR A 46 -5.89 -9.67 -8.07
CA TYR A 46 -6.64 -10.41 -7.06
C TYR A 46 -6.32 -9.99 -5.63
N ASP A 47 -5.09 -9.55 -5.36
CA ASP A 47 -4.66 -9.21 -4.00
C ASP A 47 -3.62 -8.08 -3.96
N VAL A 48 -3.54 -7.41 -2.81
CA VAL A 48 -2.66 -6.26 -2.55
C VAL A 48 -2.00 -6.42 -1.18
N ALA A 49 -0.68 -6.51 -1.17
CA ALA A 49 0.10 -6.49 0.07
C ALA A 49 0.36 -5.05 0.52
N ILE A 50 0.32 -4.80 1.82
CA ILE A 50 0.59 -3.49 2.43
C ILE A 50 1.73 -3.60 3.44
N SER A 51 2.78 -2.80 3.27
CA SER A 51 3.87 -2.72 4.26
C SER A 51 3.45 -1.90 5.49
N PRO A 52 4.14 -2.05 6.63
CA PRO A 52 4.01 -1.15 7.78
C PRO A 52 4.34 0.33 7.47
N ARG A 53 5.03 0.57 6.36
CA ARG A 53 5.34 1.90 5.81
C ARG A 53 4.33 2.36 4.76
N LEU A 54 3.19 1.68 4.67
CA LEU A 54 2.04 2.03 3.83
C LEU A 54 2.33 2.03 2.33
N ASP A 55 3.28 1.20 1.89
CA ASP A 55 3.52 0.87 0.49
C ASP A 55 2.58 -0.26 0.06
N LEU A 56 1.95 -0.11 -1.10
CA LEU A 56 1.01 -1.08 -1.63
C LEU A 56 1.60 -1.74 -2.87
N LEU A 57 1.75 -3.07 -2.84
CA LEU A 57 2.23 -3.83 -3.98
C LEU A 57 1.20 -4.86 -4.44
N ALA A 58 1.16 -5.06 -5.75
CA ALA A 58 0.31 -6.04 -6.38
C ALA A 58 0.99 -6.68 -7.58
N LEU A 59 0.77 -7.98 -7.75
CA LEU A 59 1.14 -8.72 -8.95
C LEU A 59 -0.11 -8.79 -9.86
N ASP A 60 -0.07 -8.06 -10.96
CA ASP A 60 -1.20 -7.97 -11.89
C ASP A 60 -1.11 -9.00 -13.01
N ASN A 61 -2.28 -9.42 -13.50
CA ASN A 61 -2.40 -10.54 -14.45
C ASN A 61 -2.06 -10.15 -15.88
N THR A 62 -1.55 -11.12 -16.64
CA THR A 62 -1.41 -11.03 -18.10
C THR A 62 -2.73 -10.73 -18.79
N ASN A 63 -2.73 -10.09 -19.97
CA ASN A 63 -3.84 -10.10 -20.94
C ASN A 63 -3.74 -11.28 -21.91
N ASP A 64 -3.49 -12.48 -21.36
CA ASP A 64 -3.51 -13.76 -22.08
C ASP A 64 -2.73 -13.76 -23.42
N GLY A 65 -1.60 -13.04 -23.47
CA GLY A 65 -0.72 -12.94 -24.64
C GLY A 65 -0.96 -11.73 -25.55
N ASP A 66 -1.95 -10.88 -25.28
CA ASP A 66 -2.29 -9.71 -26.10
C ASP A 66 -1.58 -8.42 -25.62
N GLY A 67 -0.27 -8.53 -25.31
CA GLY A 67 0.62 -7.38 -25.09
C GLY A 67 0.68 -6.80 -23.68
N TRP A 68 -0.10 -7.30 -22.72
CA TRP A 68 0.04 -6.96 -21.30
C TRP A 68 0.57 -8.17 -20.53
N ASP A 69 1.86 -8.21 -20.23
CA ASP A 69 2.43 -9.30 -19.43
C ASP A 69 2.21 -9.10 -17.92
N MET A 70 2.29 -10.20 -17.17
CA MET A 70 2.23 -10.22 -15.71
C MET A 70 3.31 -9.32 -15.14
N ARG A 71 2.93 -8.42 -14.23
CA ARG A 71 3.82 -7.35 -13.78
C ARG A 71 3.59 -6.98 -12.32
N LEU A 72 4.68 -6.63 -11.64
CA LEU A 72 4.64 -6.16 -10.26
C LEU A 72 4.47 -4.64 -10.26
N HIS A 73 3.43 -4.15 -9.61
CA HIS A 73 3.17 -2.72 -9.45
C HIS A 73 3.45 -2.26 -8.04
N HIS A 74 4.05 -1.07 -7.92
CA HIS A 74 3.91 -0.24 -6.73
C HIS A 74 2.71 0.69 -6.96
N LEU A 75 1.66 0.48 -6.18
CA LEU A 75 0.43 1.24 -6.27
C LEU A 75 0.58 2.49 -5.39
N THR A 76 0.88 3.62 -6.02
CA THR A 76 0.89 4.93 -5.36
C THR A 76 -0.45 5.66 -5.58
N PRO A 77 -0.81 6.63 -4.72
CA PRO A 77 -2.00 7.44 -4.94
C PRO A 77 -1.96 8.15 -6.30
N LEU A 78 -3.11 8.28 -6.96
CA LEU A 78 -3.30 8.85 -8.31
C LEU A 78 -2.69 8.04 -9.47
N ALA A 79 -1.97 6.95 -9.19
CA ALA A 79 -1.31 6.21 -10.24
C ALA A 79 -2.30 5.49 -11.15
N HIS A 80 -2.11 5.65 -12.46
CA HIS A 80 -2.80 4.89 -13.51
C HIS A 80 -1.83 3.88 -14.14
N MET A 81 -2.04 2.57 -13.95
CA MET A 81 -1.13 1.52 -14.42
C MET A 81 -1.23 1.26 -15.93
N GLY A 82 -2.29 1.70 -16.60
CA GLY A 82 -2.35 1.79 -18.06
C GLY A 82 -3.25 0.78 -18.77
N TYR A 83 -3.74 -0.25 -18.09
CA TYR A 83 -4.73 -1.17 -18.67
C TYR A 83 -6.16 -0.60 -18.56
N PRO A 84 -7.05 -0.84 -19.53
CA PRO A 84 -6.80 -1.36 -20.88
C PRO A 84 -6.43 -0.26 -21.89
N ASN A 85 -6.44 1.02 -21.49
CA ASN A 85 -6.49 2.15 -22.43
C ASN A 85 -5.13 2.57 -23.01
N LEU A 86 -4.05 2.45 -22.24
CA LEU A 86 -2.74 3.02 -22.57
C LEU A 86 -1.75 1.98 -23.09
N PHE A 87 -1.88 0.72 -22.68
CA PHE A 87 -0.76 -0.21 -22.73
C PHE A 87 -0.24 -0.62 -24.12
N LYS A 88 -1.06 -0.52 -25.18
CA LYS A 88 -0.63 -0.90 -26.55
C LYS A 88 0.15 0.20 -27.25
N ASN A 89 -0.32 1.45 -27.15
CA ASN A 89 0.18 2.56 -27.97
C ASN A 89 0.72 3.74 -27.15
N PHE A 90 0.45 3.79 -25.85
CA PHE A 90 0.76 4.89 -24.93
C PHE A 90 1.34 4.35 -23.62
N GLY A 91 2.14 3.27 -23.70
CA GLY A 91 2.69 2.59 -22.52
C GLY A 91 3.63 3.46 -21.68
N ASP A 92 4.13 4.55 -22.27
CA ASP A 92 4.90 5.61 -21.63
C ASP A 92 4.03 6.59 -20.80
N GLU A 93 2.71 6.64 -21.01
CA GLU A 93 1.79 7.40 -20.14
C GLU A 93 1.31 6.59 -18.91
N ALA A 94 1.59 5.29 -18.88
CA ALA A 94 1.26 4.42 -17.76
C ALA A 94 2.23 4.58 -16.58
N MET A 95 1.82 4.28 -15.35
CA MET A 95 2.76 4.09 -14.26
C MET A 95 3.66 2.89 -14.56
N PRO A 96 4.99 3.04 -14.58
CA PRO A 96 5.87 1.92 -14.87
C PRO A 96 5.75 0.80 -13.83
N PRO A 97 5.73 -0.48 -14.26
CA PRO A 97 5.86 -1.59 -13.32
C PRO A 97 7.27 -1.65 -12.73
N LEU A 98 7.39 -2.22 -11.54
CA LEU A 98 8.69 -2.51 -10.92
C LEU A 98 9.42 -3.64 -11.65
N PHE A 99 8.65 -4.59 -12.20
CA PHE A 99 9.15 -5.77 -12.86
C PHE A 99 8.10 -6.33 -13.82
N VAL A 100 8.52 -6.73 -15.02
CA VAL A 100 7.68 -7.49 -15.96
C VAL A 100 8.19 -8.92 -16.02
N TYR A 101 7.29 -9.88 -15.80
CA TYR A 101 7.66 -11.29 -15.77
C TYR A 101 7.50 -11.93 -17.15
N GLY A 102 6.27 -11.94 -17.65
CA GLY A 102 5.86 -12.71 -18.83
C GLY A 102 4.45 -13.26 -18.61
N THR A 103 4.19 -14.47 -19.08
CA THR A 103 2.90 -15.13 -18.89
C THR A 103 2.65 -15.50 -17.43
N GLY A 104 1.38 -15.48 -17.01
CA GLY A 104 0.98 -15.86 -15.65
C GLY A 104 -0.14 -15.00 -15.09
N SER A 105 -0.63 -15.39 -13.93
CA SER A 105 -1.68 -14.69 -13.21
C SER A 105 -1.30 -14.62 -11.74
N GLY A 106 -1.01 -13.40 -11.28
CA GLY A 106 -0.83 -13.10 -9.87
C GLY A 106 -2.12 -13.34 -9.10
N CYS A 107 -2.01 -13.97 -7.93
CA CYS A 107 -3.17 -14.36 -7.14
C CYS A 107 -3.13 -13.97 -5.67
N GLY A 108 -2.03 -14.22 -4.95
CA GLY A 108 -1.89 -13.84 -3.54
C GLY A 108 -0.79 -12.82 -3.33
N ALA A 109 -0.92 -11.99 -2.29
CA ALA A 109 0.08 -11.00 -1.91
C ALA A 109 0.14 -10.77 -0.39
N LEU A 110 1.33 -10.88 0.21
CA LEU A 110 1.52 -10.65 1.65
C LEU A 110 2.80 -9.84 1.91
N TYR A 111 2.75 -8.89 2.84
CA TYR A 111 3.96 -8.37 3.46
C TYR A 111 4.26 -9.18 4.72
N LEU A 112 5.35 -9.96 4.70
CA LEU A 112 5.73 -10.82 5.81
C LEU A 112 6.69 -10.10 6.74
N GLU A 113 6.25 -9.87 7.98
CA GLU A 113 7.09 -9.45 9.09
C GLU A 113 6.64 -10.16 10.36
N GLU A 114 7.31 -11.25 10.71
CA GLU A 114 6.98 -12.06 11.87
C GLU A 114 8.25 -12.64 12.52
N PRO A 115 8.36 -12.69 13.87
CA PRO A 115 9.64 -12.88 14.54
C PRO A 115 10.18 -14.32 14.44
N GLY A 116 9.40 -15.26 13.92
CA GLY A 116 9.83 -16.63 13.65
C GLY A 116 10.51 -16.81 12.29
N PHE A 117 10.37 -15.87 11.36
CA PHE A 117 10.87 -16.03 9.99
C PHE A 117 12.31 -15.54 9.82
N PRO A 118 13.13 -16.26 9.03
CA PRO A 118 14.50 -15.85 8.73
C PRO A 118 14.52 -14.59 7.85
N GLU A 119 15.56 -13.76 7.97
CA GLU A 119 15.69 -12.48 7.25
C GLU A 119 15.49 -12.59 5.73
N LYS A 120 15.91 -13.71 5.13
CA LYS A 120 15.74 -13.98 3.69
C LYS A 120 14.28 -14.04 3.21
N LEU A 121 13.33 -14.31 4.12
CA LEU A 121 11.89 -14.31 3.83
C LEU A 121 11.15 -13.20 4.58
N ASN A 122 11.74 -12.66 5.64
CA ASN A 122 11.11 -11.64 6.48
C ASN A 122 11.30 -10.23 5.90
N ASN A 123 10.55 -9.25 6.43
CA ASN A 123 10.61 -7.83 6.10
C ASN A 123 10.48 -7.53 4.61
N ARG A 124 9.59 -8.25 3.91
CA ARG A 124 9.47 -8.11 2.45
C ARG A 124 8.09 -8.52 1.95
N PHE A 125 7.83 -8.09 0.72
CA PHE A 125 6.64 -8.48 -0.02
C PHE A 125 6.81 -9.87 -0.64
N HIS A 126 5.75 -10.65 -0.59
CA HIS A 126 5.60 -11.94 -1.24
C HIS A 126 4.39 -11.89 -2.15
N THR A 127 4.52 -12.40 -3.37
CA THR A 127 3.39 -12.55 -4.30
C THR A 127 3.35 -13.97 -4.85
N ILE A 128 2.18 -14.43 -5.28
CA ILE A 128 1.97 -15.77 -5.82
C ILE A 128 1.51 -15.69 -7.27
N ASN A 129 2.06 -16.55 -8.12
CA ASN A 129 1.56 -16.87 -9.45
C ASN A 129 1.37 -18.39 -9.54
N TRP A 130 0.15 -18.87 -9.32
CA TRP A 130 -0.29 -20.27 -9.47
C TRP A 130 0.76 -21.30 -9.03
N GLY A 131 1.18 -21.21 -7.77
CA GLY A 131 2.15 -22.11 -7.16
C GLY A 131 3.60 -21.61 -7.12
N ARG A 132 3.95 -20.55 -7.86
CA ARG A 132 5.23 -19.87 -7.70
C ARG A 132 5.08 -18.71 -6.72
N VAL A 133 5.79 -18.76 -5.61
CA VAL A 133 5.90 -17.67 -4.63
C VAL A 133 7.15 -16.86 -4.97
N TYR A 134 6.99 -15.55 -5.16
CA TYR A 134 8.07 -14.60 -5.35
C TYR A 134 8.25 -13.78 -4.08
N SER A 135 9.44 -13.79 -3.50
CA SER A 135 9.81 -12.86 -2.43
C SER A 135 10.62 -11.71 -3.02
N HIS A 136 10.14 -10.48 -2.88
CA HIS A 136 10.71 -9.30 -3.55
C HIS A 136 11.71 -8.57 -2.66
N SER A 137 12.92 -8.35 -3.17
CA SER A 137 13.91 -7.47 -2.53
C SER A 137 13.80 -6.08 -3.16
N LEU A 138 13.16 -5.15 -2.46
CA LEU A 138 12.91 -3.80 -2.95
C LEU A 138 13.93 -2.82 -2.39
N THR A 139 14.60 -2.09 -3.28
CA THR A 139 15.47 -0.97 -2.91
C THR A 139 14.71 0.33 -3.14
N PRO A 140 14.61 1.24 -2.15
CA PRO A 140 13.99 2.55 -2.36
C PRO A 140 14.68 3.30 -3.51
N HIS A 141 13.88 3.90 -4.40
CA HIS A 141 14.37 4.70 -5.51
C HIS A 141 13.35 5.77 -5.86
N GLU A 142 13.74 7.03 -5.76
CA GLU A 142 12.82 8.16 -5.85
C GLU A 142 11.58 7.94 -4.94
N ALA A 143 10.37 8.19 -5.46
CA ALA A 143 9.11 7.94 -4.75
C ALA A 143 8.55 6.52 -5.00
N THR A 144 9.42 5.57 -5.40
CA THR A 144 9.06 4.18 -5.69
C THR A 144 10.21 3.23 -5.29
N PHE A 145 10.30 2.07 -5.94
CA PHE A 145 11.29 1.04 -5.67
C PHE A 145 11.94 0.53 -6.95
N ILE A 146 13.07 -0.15 -6.79
CA ILE A 146 13.65 -1.05 -7.78
C ILE A 146 13.54 -2.48 -7.21
N ASN A 147 13.10 -3.44 -8.03
CA ASN A 147 13.01 -4.85 -7.66
C ASN A 147 14.09 -5.66 -8.39
N GLU A 148 15.29 -5.75 -7.81
CA GLU A 148 16.48 -6.38 -8.42
C GLU A 148 16.55 -7.90 -8.28
N ASP A 149 15.88 -8.47 -7.27
CA ASP A 149 16.00 -9.88 -6.93
C ASP A 149 14.65 -10.49 -6.56
N LYS A 150 14.51 -11.79 -6.83
CA LYS A 150 13.38 -12.61 -6.41
C LYS A 150 13.86 -13.98 -5.92
N VAL A 151 13.57 -14.28 -4.66
CA VAL A 151 13.61 -15.68 -4.21
C VAL A 151 12.35 -16.35 -4.73
N THR A 152 12.48 -17.50 -5.39
CA THR A 152 11.34 -18.26 -5.90
C THR A 152 11.22 -19.57 -5.16
N VAL A 153 10.07 -19.80 -4.53
CA VAL A 153 9.66 -21.10 -4.00
C VAL A 153 8.52 -21.61 -4.86
N SER A 154 8.54 -22.89 -5.22
CA SER A 154 7.46 -23.51 -6.01
C SER A 154 6.77 -24.58 -5.19
N ILE A 155 5.46 -24.41 -4.97
CA ILE A 155 4.59 -25.41 -4.36
C ILE A 155 3.34 -25.51 -5.25
N ASN A 156 2.96 -26.72 -5.63
CA ASN A 156 1.91 -26.95 -6.62
C ASN A 156 0.62 -26.18 -6.30
N LYS A 157 0.08 -25.40 -7.25
CA LYS A 157 -1.23 -24.72 -7.17
C LYS A 157 -1.53 -23.90 -5.90
N MET A 158 -0.51 -23.27 -5.29
CA MET A 158 -0.78 -22.22 -4.30
C MET A 158 -1.40 -20.99 -4.96
N VAL A 159 -2.41 -20.42 -4.31
CA VAL A 159 -3.14 -19.25 -4.82
C VAL A 159 -3.20 -18.08 -3.86
N ASP A 160 -2.98 -18.32 -2.56
CA ASP A 160 -2.97 -17.26 -1.56
C ASP A 160 -2.10 -17.62 -0.36
N LEU A 161 -1.73 -16.62 0.45
CA LEU A 161 -0.94 -16.78 1.67
C LEU A 161 -1.30 -15.74 2.74
N ASP A 162 -1.29 -16.16 4.00
CA ASP A 162 -1.41 -15.27 5.17
C ASP A 162 -0.62 -15.81 6.36
N VAL A 163 -0.27 -14.95 7.31
CA VAL A 163 0.54 -15.32 8.47
C VAL A 163 -0.15 -14.92 9.77
N ASP A 164 -0.02 -15.74 10.81
CA ASP A 164 -0.47 -15.35 12.14
C ASP A 164 0.63 -14.66 12.97
N GLY A 165 0.23 -14.04 14.08
CA GLY A 165 1.15 -13.39 15.03
C GLY A 165 2.01 -14.35 15.86
N SER A 166 1.92 -15.66 15.62
CA SER A 166 2.81 -16.69 16.16
C SER A 166 3.81 -17.17 15.10
N SER A 167 3.87 -16.55 13.93
CA SER A 167 4.75 -16.93 12.81
C SER A 167 4.46 -18.31 12.22
N ARG A 168 3.19 -18.68 12.12
CA ARG A 168 2.71 -19.77 11.26
C ARG A 168 2.21 -19.16 9.96
N LEU A 169 2.70 -19.67 8.83
CA LEU A 169 2.27 -19.24 7.51
C LEU A 169 1.24 -20.22 6.98
N TYR A 170 0.14 -19.70 6.48
CA TYR A 170 -0.96 -20.43 5.88
C TYR A 170 -0.97 -20.16 4.39
N PHE A 171 -1.24 -21.19 3.61
CA PHE A 171 -1.38 -21.06 2.17
C PHE A 171 -2.69 -21.69 1.73
N ALA A 172 -3.41 -21.01 0.86
CA ALA A 172 -4.53 -21.60 0.15
C ALA A 172 -4.03 -22.33 -1.10
N ASN A 173 -4.48 -23.56 -1.29
CA ASN A 173 -4.19 -24.39 -2.45
C ASN A 173 -5.44 -24.55 -3.33
N PHE A 174 -5.28 -24.60 -4.66
CA PHE A 174 -6.37 -24.78 -5.63
C PHE A 174 -6.30 -26.08 -6.43
N GLU A 175 -5.70 -27.13 -5.86
CA GLU A 175 -5.70 -28.48 -6.41
C GLU A 175 -7.12 -29.05 -6.55
N GLY A 176 -7.38 -29.80 -7.62
CA GLY A 176 -8.74 -30.19 -8.01
C GLY A 176 -9.61 -29.04 -8.54
N GLY A 177 -9.15 -27.78 -8.47
CA GLY A 177 -9.86 -26.62 -8.99
C GLY A 177 -9.66 -26.38 -10.48
N GLY A 178 -10.57 -25.60 -11.06
CA GLY A 178 -10.55 -25.15 -12.45
C GLY A 178 -11.52 -23.98 -12.67
N ALA A 179 -11.60 -23.49 -13.91
CA ALA A 179 -12.51 -22.40 -14.27
C ALA A 179 -14.00 -22.75 -14.06
N ARG A 180 -14.32 -24.05 -14.07
CA ARG A 180 -15.62 -24.60 -13.71
C ARG A 180 -15.39 -25.80 -12.81
N ILE A 181 -16.16 -25.89 -11.74
CA ILE A 181 -16.12 -26.99 -10.78
C ILE A 181 -17.55 -27.49 -10.58
N GLU A 182 -17.71 -28.81 -10.48
CA GLU A 182 -19.01 -29.39 -10.17
C GLU A 182 -19.42 -29.01 -8.74
N PRO A 183 -20.70 -28.69 -8.50
CA PRO A 183 -21.19 -28.46 -7.14
C PRO A 183 -20.85 -29.63 -6.20
N GLY A 184 -20.24 -29.33 -5.06
CA GLY A 184 -19.83 -30.34 -4.07
C GLY A 184 -18.47 -31.00 -4.33
N ALA A 185 -17.76 -30.65 -5.41
CA ALA A 185 -16.39 -31.09 -5.61
C ALA A 185 -15.49 -30.59 -4.46
N ILE A 186 -14.65 -31.49 -3.93
CA ILE A 186 -13.61 -31.12 -2.97
C ILE A 186 -12.48 -30.46 -3.74
N VAL A 187 -12.29 -29.16 -3.52
CA VAL A 187 -11.28 -28.34 -4.18
C VAL A 187 -10.38 -27.71 -3.14
N GLY A 188 -9.08 -27.84 -3.36
CA GLY A 188 -8.08 -27.18 -2.56
C GLY A 188 -7.94 -27.73 -1.14
N HIS A 189 -7.07 -27.06 -0.40
CA HIS A 189 -6.82 -27.30 1.02
C HIS A 189 -5.99 -26.14 1.58
N ILE A 190 -5.89 -26.05 2.91
CA ILE A 190 -5.00 -25.10 3.58
C ILE A 190 -3.72 -25.82 4.00
N VAL A 191 -2.58 -25.31 3.59
CA VAL A 191 -1.26 -25.78 4.05
C VAL A 191 -0.76 -24.84 5.14
N GLN A 192 -0.44 -25.39 6.31
CA GLN A 192 0.24 -24.64 7.37
C GLN A 192 1.74 -24.97 7.34
N ALA A 193 2.56 -23.95 7.08
CA ALA A 193 4.00 -24.01 7.16
C ALA A 193 4.52 -23.33 8.44
N LYS A 194 5.62 -23.86 8.97
CA LYS A 194 6.33 -23.29 10.12
C LYS A 194 7.80 -23.13 9.74
N PRO A 195 8.46 -22.04 10.15
CA PRO A 195 9.90 -21.93 9.98
C PRO A 195 10.62 -23.02 10.80
N ASP A 196 11.80 -23.43 10.34
CA ASP A 196 12.63 -24.39 11.09
C ASP A 196 12.92 -23.86 12.50
N GLY A 197 12.80 -24.73 13.50
CA GLY A 197 12.98 -24.35 14.91
C GLY A 197 11.84 -23.49 15.47
N TRP A 198 10.69 -23.41 14.80
CA TRP A 198 9.52 -22.69 15.30
C TRP A 198 9.14 -23.11 16.72
N LYS A 199 8.91 -22.11 17.57
CA LYS A 199 8.42 -22.29 18.94
C LYS A 199 7.07 -21.60 19.06
N ASN A 200 6.13 -22.25 19.74
CA ASN A 200 4.83 -21.66 20.01
C ASN A 200 5.01 -20.39 20.87
N ARG A 201 4.51 -19.27 20.37
CA ARG A 201 4.41 -17.99 21.10
C ARG A 201 2.94 -17.62 21.17
N PRO A 202 2.29 -17.75 22.34
CA PRO A 202 0.90 -17.33 22.49
C PRO A 202 0.72 -15.88 22.06
N PHE A 203 -0.33 -15.61 21.29
CA PHE A 203 -0.70 -14.24 20.96
C PHE A 203 -1.25 -13.55 22.23
N PRO A 204 -0.86 -12.31 22.55
CA PRO A 204 -1.29 -11.65 23.78
C PRO A 204 -2.78 -11.33 23.79
N GLU A 205 -3.38 -11.33 24.99
CA GLU A 205 -4.76 -10.90 25.26
C GLU A 205 -4.89 -9.37 25.15
N LEU A 206 -4.95 -8.85 23.93
CA LEU A 206 -4.81 -7.41 23.66
C LEU A 206 -5.90 -6.55 24.32
N GLU A 207 -7.14 -7.03 24.43
CA GLU A 207 -8.24 -6.28 25.04
C GLU A 207 -8.08 -6.11 26.56
N GLN A 208 -7.24 -6.94 27.19
CA GLN A 208 -6.94 -6.90 28.62
C GLN A 208 -5.62 -6.17 28.92
N ALA A 209 -4.85 -5.81 27.88
CA ALA A 209 -3.56 -5.17 28.02
C ALA A 209 -3.68 -3.69 28.43
N THR A 210 -2.70 -3.19 29.17
CA THR A 210 -2.64 -1.75 29.50
C THR A 210 -2.28 -0.93 28.26
N PRO A 211 -2.62 0.37 28.21
CA PRO A 211 -2.17 1.26 27.15
C PRO A 211 -0.66 1.22 26.89
N GLU A 212 0.16 1.14 27.94
CA GLU A 212 1.62 1.07 27.83
C GLU A 212 2.08 -0.23 27.18
N ALA A 213 1.46 -1.36 27.54
CA ALA A 213 1.76 -2.65 26.92
C ALA A 213 1.38 -2.65 25.42
N LEU A 214 0.22 -2.09 25.08
CA LEU A 214 -0.22 -1.93 23.69
C LEU A 214 0.74 -1.06 22.86
N ILE A 215 1.27 0.02 23.45
CA ILE A 215 2.31 0.84 22.81
C ILE A 215 3.59 0.03 22.61
N GLY A 216 3.99 -0.77 23.60
CA GLY A 216 5.14 -1.68 23.47
C GLY A 216 4.96 -2.69 22.33
N PHE A 217 3.75 -3.19 22.12
CA PHE A 217 3.44 -4.12 21.03
C PHE A 217 3.56 -3.50 19.62
N LEU A 218 3.50 -2.17 19.47
CA LEU A 218 3.73 -1.53 18.17
C LEU A 218 5.18 -1.69 17.68
N ASP A 219 6.11 -1.81 18.62
CA ASP A 219 7.56 -1.88 18.37
C ASP A 219 8.11 -3.31 18.38
N VAL A 220 7.23 -4.30 18.50
CA VAL A 220 7.59 -5.70 18.28
C VAL A 220 7.70 -5.94 16.77
N ARG A 221 8.70 -6.74 16.37
CA ARG A 221 8.92 -7.19 14.99
C ARG A 221 7.87 -8.24 14.58
N SER A 222 6.60 -7.84 14.57
CA SER A 222 5.42 -8.58 14.13
C SER A 222 4.41 -7.59 13.57
N ASN A 223 4.18 -7.63 12.25
CA ASN A 223 3.20 -6.77 11.61
C ASN A 223 1.77 -7.13 12.07
N VAL A 224 1.48 -8.41 12.30
CA VAL A 224 0.17 -8.85 12.82
C VAL A 224 -0.07 -8.25 14.21
N LEU A 225 0.88 -8.41 15.13
CA LEU A 225 0.75 -7.88 16.49
C LEU A 225 0.64 -6.35 16.48
N ARG A 226 1.46 -5.66 15.68
CA ARG A 226 1.42 -4.20 15.55
C ARG A 226 0.05 -3.72 15.09
N GLN A 227 -0.51 -4.30 14.03
CA GLN A 227 -1.81 -3.90 13.50
C GLN A 227 -2.96 -4.17 14.48
N GLN A 228 -2.94 -5.33 15.15
CA GLN A 228 -3.97 -5.70 16.12
C GLN A 228 -3.90 -4.80 17.38
N ALA A 229 -2.70 -4.54 17.90
CA ALA A 229 -2.51 -3.63 19.03
C ALA A 229 -2.91 -2.19 18.68
N GLN A 230 -2.53 -1.71 17.49
CA GLN A 230 -2.96 -0.40 16.98
C GLN A 230 -4.49 -0.29 16.92
N ALA A 231 -5.17 -1.33 16.45
CA ALA A 231 -6.63 -1.34 16.38
C ALA A 231 -7.27 -1.19 17.77
N VAL A 232 -6.70 -1.82 18.82
CA VAL A 232 -7.17 -1.69 20.22
C VAL A 232 -6.94 -0.27 20.72
N LEU A 233 -5.75 0.29 20.49
CA LEU A 233 -5.42 1.67 20.83
C LEU A 233 -6.37 2.68 20.15
N ILE A 234 -6.78 2.44 18.91
CA ILE A 234 -7.70 3.33 18.19
C ILE A 234 -9.09 3.35 18.83
N ARG A 235 -9.64 2.17 19.20
CA ARG A 235 -11.00 2.08 19.77
C ARG A 235 -11.09 2.38 21.26
N SER A 236 -9.98 2.19 21.99
CA SER A 236 -9.96 2.31 23.45
C SER A 236 -10.32 3.71 23.93
N LYS A 237 -11.09 3.77 25.03
CA LYS A 237 -11.50 5.02 25.69
C LYS A 237 -10.69 5.31 26.96
N SER A 238 -9.65 4.53 27.24
CA SER A 238 -8.78 4.79 28.38
C SER A 238 -8.13 6.18 28.27
N PRO A 239 -8.08 6.96 29.36
CA PRO A 239 -7.48 8.28 29.36
C PRO A 239 -5.98 8.20 29.08
N GLY A 240 -5.41 9.27 28.53
CA GLY A 240 -3.95 9.40 28.33
C GLY A 240 -3.38 8.69 27.09
N ILE A 241 -4.17 7.93 26.33
CA ILE A 241 -3.70 7.24 25.11
C ILE A 241 -3.09 8.22 24.09
N GLY A 242 -3.71 9.37 23.85
CA GLY A 242 -3.18 10.38 22.92
C GLY A 242 -1.76 10.81 23.28
N SER A 243 -1.49 11.07 24.57
CA SER A 243 -0.16 11.43 25.06
C SER A 243 0.85 10.28 24.91
N LEU A 244 0.42 9.04 25.16
CA LEU A 244 1.27 7.85 24.99
C LEU A 244 1.64 7.63 23.52
N LEU A 245 0.68 7.79 22.60
CA LEU A 245 0.89 7.71 21.16
C LEU A 245 1.81 8.82 20.66
N GLU A 246 1.65 10.06 21.14
CA GLU A 246 2.56 11.15 20.77
C GLU A 246 4.00 10.84 21.22
N LYS A 247 4.17 10.37 22.47
CA LYS A 247 5.48 9.95 22.99
C LYS A 247 6.08 8.81 22.16
N ALA A 248 5.27 7.81 21.81
CA ALA A 248 5.71 6.69 20.96
C ALA A 248 6.14 7.17 19.56
N THR A 249 5.40 8.09 18.97
CA THR A 249 5.72 8.68 17.65
C THR A 249 7.05 9.46 17.69
N ARG A 250 7.33 10.15 18.79
CA ARG A 250 8.59 10.89 19.03
C ARG A 250 9.79 9.99 19.39
N ASN A 251 9.57 8.71 19.71
CA ASN A 251 10.64 7.84 20.19
C ASN A 251 11.57 7.39 19.05
N THR A 252 12.68 8.10 18.84
CA THR A 252 13.67 7.79 17.79
C THR A 252 14.45 6.50 18.05
N ALA A 253 14.35 5.91 19.25
CA ALA A 253 14.92 4.60 19.55
C ALA A 253 14.05 3.42 19.05
N SER A 254 12.76 3.68 18.77
CA SER A 254 11.84 2.68 18.23
C SER A 254 11.97 2.55 16.71
N ALA A 255 11.52 1.42 16.18
CA ALA A 255 11.48 1.18 14.75
C ALA A 255 10.56 2.21 14.05
N LEU A 256 10.90 2.61 12.82
CA LEU A 256 10.15 3.63 12.09
C LEU A 256 8.68 3.21 11.89
N GLU A 257 8.43 1.96 11.54
CA GLU A 257 7.09 1.37 11.41
C GLU A 257 6.24 1.45 12.69
N SER A 258 6.86 1.35 13.86
CA SER A 258 6.17 1.55 15.15
C SER A 258 5.72 3.00 15.31
N ARG A 259 6.61 3.94 15.00
CA ARG A 259 6.34 5.38 15.05
C ARG A 259 5.25 5.78 14.04
N ILE A 260 5.25 5.20 12.85
CA ILE A 260 4.20 5.37 11.83
C ILE A 260 2.86 4.82 12.35
N ALA A 261 2.86 3.62 12.94
CA ALA A 261 1.63 3.04 13.51
C ALA A 261 1.06 3.94 14.63
N ALA A 262 1.92 4.50 15.49
CA ALA A 262 1.49 5.44 16.51
C ALA A 262 0.91 6.74 15.90
N LEU A 263 1.58 7.32 14.89
CA LEU A 263 1.12 8.52 14.18
C LEU A 263 -0.28 8.33 13.55
N PHE A 264 -0.49 7.22 12.84
CA PHE A 264 -1.80 6.94 12.24
C PHE A 264 -2.86 6.55 13.28
N ALA A 265 -2.48 6.01 14.43
CA ALA A 265 -3.41 5.84 15.54
C ALA A 265 -3.88 7.19 16.10
N ILE A 266 -3.00 8.20 16.22
CA ILE A 266 -3.41 9.59 16.56
C ILE A 266 -4.42 10.09 15.54
N ASN A 267 -4.14 9.91 14.24
CA ASN A 267 -5.04 10.33 13.17
C ASN A 267 -6.42 9.68 13.27
N LEU A 268 -6.46 8.36 13.42
CA LEU A 268 -7.69 7.56 13.42
C LEU A 268 -8.52 7.72 14.69
N ARG A 269 -7.90 8.05 15.83
CA ARG A 269 -8.61 8.45 17.05
C ARG A 269 -9.31 9.81 16.90
N ASN A 270 -8.70 10.70 16.12
CA ASN A 270 -9.27 12.00 15.76
C ASN A 270 -9.75 12.83 16.96
N GLU A 271 -8.96 12.86 18.04
CA GLU A 271 -9.18 13.75 19.18
C GLU A 271 -8.96 15.23 18.78
N PRO A 272 -9.53 16.22 19.50
CA PRO A 272 -9.53 17.64 19.09
C PRO A 272 -8.16 18.22 18.66
N GLU A 273 -7.06 17.81 19.31
CA GLU A 273 -5.72 18.32 19.02
C GLU A 273 -4.92 17.46 18.02
N SER A 274 -5.51 16.37 17.50
CA SER A 274 -4.78 15.40 16.66
C SER A 274 -4.15 16.05 15.43
N ALA A 275 -4.86 16.97 14.77
CA ALA A 275 -4.34 17.66 13.59
C ALA A 275 -3.08 18.47 13.92
N LYS A 276 -3.09 19.20 15.05
CA LYS A 276 -1.96 20.00 15.51
C LYS A 276 -0.77 19.12 15.90
N VAL A 277 -1.02 18.02 16.61
CA VAL A 277 0.00 17.04 16.98
C VAL A 277 0.64 16.44 15.72
N ILE A 278 -0.17 16.00 14.75
CA ILE A 278 0.32 15.45 13.47
C ILE A 278 1.13 16.48 12.69
N ALA A 279 0.68 17.74 12.61
CA ALA A 279 1.41 18.82 11.95
C ALA A 279 2.80 19.05 12.57
N GLY A 280 2.94 18.86 13.88
CA GLY A 280 4.24 18.91 14.56
C GLY A 280 5.26 17.89 14.05
N PHE A 281 4.81 16.76 13.50
CA PHE A 281 5.68 15.72 12.93
C PHE A 281 6.16 16.01 11.50
N LEU A 282 5.67 17.07 10.86
CA LEU A 282 6.20 17.52 9.56
C LEU A 282 7.67 17.98 9.66
N ALA A 283 8.12 18.39 10.85
CA ALA A 283 9.51 18.78 11.10
C ALA A 283 10.47 17.58 11.19
N ASP A 284 9.95 16.37 11.48
CA ASP A 284 10.76 15.15 11.60
C ASP A 284 10.99 14.53 10.22
N GLU A 285 12.23 14.50 9.75
CA GLU A 285 12.59 13.99 8.41
C GLU A 285 12.12 12.55 8.15
N ALA A 286 12.13 11.69 9.17
CA ALA A 286 11.73 10.29 9.03
C ALA A 286 10.20 10.13 9.00
N LEU A 287 9.46 11.07 9.60
CA LEU A 287 8.00 11.03 9.68
C LEU A 287 7.27 11.99 8.73
N ARG A 288 7.96 12.94 8.11
CA ARG A 288 7.36 14.02 7.32
C ARG A 288 6.41 13.54 6.23
N GLU A 289 6.80 12.50 5.49
CA GLU A 289 5.94 11.87 4.48
C GLU A 289 4.62 11.40 5.09
N TYR A 290 4.73 10.66 6.19
CA TYR A 290 3.61 10.03 6.88
C TYR A 290 2.72 11.06 7.58
N ALA A 291 3.32 12.12 8.13
CA ALA A 291 2.60 13.23 8.74
C ALA A 291 1.80 14.01 7.70
N LEU A 292 2.40 14.32 6.54
CA LEU A 292 1.70 14.97 5.44
C LEU A 292 0.55 14.10 4.91
N ARG A 293 0.80 12.80 4.68
CA ARG A 293 -0.23 11.83 4.30
C ARG A 293 -1.36 11.75 5.32
N ALA A 294 -1.02 11.69 6.61
CA ALA A 294 -2.00 11.65 7.68
C ALA A 294 -2.89 12.90 7.67
N LEU A 295 -2.32 14.11 7.56
CA LEU A 295 -3.11 15.35 7.47
C LEU A 295 -4.06 15.34 6.27
N LEU A 296 -3.57 14.89 5.10
CA LEU A 296 -4.36 14.81 3.86
C LEU A 296 -5.44 13.72 3.90
N ASP A 297 -5.26 12.68 4.71
CA ASP A 297 -6.26 11.63 4.87
C ASP A 297 -7.42 12.09 5.77
N ARG A 298 -7.26 13.14 6.58
CA ARG A 298 -8.34 13.56 7.51
C ARG A 298 -9.62 13.98 6.79
N LYS A 299 -10.77 13.72 7.43
CA LYS A 299 -12.09 14.19 6.95
C LYS A 299 -12.23 15.71 7.00
N ASP A 300 -11.56 16.37 7.94
CA ASP A 300 -11.57 17.83 8.12
C ASP A 300 -10.38 18.54 7.48
N ARG A 301 -9.63 17.87 6.58
CA ARG A 301 -8.42 18.39 5.92
C ARG A 301 -8.60 19.78 5.30
N ASP A 302 -9.77 20.06 4.75
CA ASP A 302 -10.07 21.34 4.08
C ASP A 302 -10.10 22.52 5.07
N LYS A 303 -10.18 22.24 6.37
CA LYS A 303 -10.15 23.25 7.45
C LYS A 303 -8.75 23.50 8.02
N LEU A 304 -7.73 22.77 7.56
CA LEU A 304 -6.39 22.78 8.14
C LEU A 304 -5.42 23.79 7.51
N ASP A 305 -5.87 24.58 6.52
CA ASP A 305 -5.07 25.58 5.80
C ASP A 305 -3.70 25.04 5.32
N LEU A 306 -3.71 23.87 4.67
CA LEU A 306 -2.50 23.17 4.26
C LEU A 306 -1.85 23.72 2.99
N ALA A 307 -2.42 24.74 2.34
CA ALA A 307 -1.97 25.22 1.03
C ALA A 307 -0.48 25.64 1.04
N LYS A 308 -0.08 26.44 2.05
CA LYS A 308 1.31 26.87 2.22
C LYS A 308 2.25 25.69 2.51
N THR A 309 1.79 24.78 3.37
CA THR A 309 2.52 23.56 3.74
C THR A 309 2.78 22.69 2.51
N ILE A 310 1.76 22.44 1.69
CA ILE A 310 1.84 21.66 0.45
C ILE A 310 2.78 22.34 -0.55
N SER A 311 2.62 23.65 -0.78
CA SER A 311 3.48 24.40 -1.70
C SER A 311 4.97 24.26 -1.33
N THR A 312 5.28 24.28 -0.04
CA THR A 312 6.64 24.09 0.49
C THR A 312 7.15 22.68 0.21
N PHE A 313 6.34 21.65 0.48
CA PHE A 313 6.75 20.26 0.34
C PHE A 313 6.82 19.72 -1.09
N LEU A 314 6.35 20.48 -2.08
CA LEU A 314 6.62 20.16 -3.49
C LEU A 314 8.12 20.27 -3.84
N ASP A 315 8.92 21.00 -3.05
CA ASP A 315 10.39 21.10 -3.20
C ASP A 315 11.17 20.26 -2.16
N ASP A 316 10.49 19.40 -1.37
CA ASP A 316 11.17 18.63 -0.33
C ASP A 316 12.26 17.72 -0.93
N ALA A 317 13.39 17.56 -0.24
CA ALA A 317 14.48 16.71 -0.69
C ALA A 317 14.04 15.23 -0.82
N ASN A 318 13.12 14.78 0.03
CA ASN A 318 12.57 13.44 -0.02
C ASN A 318 11.49 13.34 -1.12
N PRO A 319 11.73 12.56 -2.19
CA PRO A 319 10.76 12.38 -3.28
C PRO A 319 9.40 11.83 -2.80
N ARG A 320 9.35 11.01 -1.76
CA ARG A 320 8.09 10.50 -1.23
C ARG A 320 7.26 11.60 -0.55
N VAL A 321 7.92 12.60 0.05
CA VAL A 321 7.24 13.81 0.56
C VAL A 321 6.68 14.63 -0.61
N ARG A 322 7.47 14.81 -1.68
CA ARG A 322 6.99 15.48 -2.91
C ARG A 322 5.76 14.76 -3.49
N LEU A 323 5.74 13.43 -3.50
CA LEU A 323 4.59 12.64 -3.97
C LEU A 323 3.34 12.94 -3.13
N GLN A 324 3.45 12.94 -1.80
CA GLN A 324 2.31 13.29 -0.94
C GLN A 324 1.88 14.76 -1.12
N ALA A 325 2.81 15.68 -1.37
CA ALA A 325 2.49 17.07 -1.67
C ALA A 325 1.68 17.19 -2.97
N ILE A 326 2.06 16.49 -4.05
CA ILE A 326 1.28 16.44 -5.30
C ILE A 326 -0.14 15.93 -5.05
N VAL A 327 -0.27 14.84 -4.29
CA VAL A 327 -1.58 14.30 -3.89
C VAL A 327 -2.39 15.34 -3.12
N GLY A 328 -1.73 16.13 -2.27
CA GLY A 328 -2.33 17.26 -1.55
C GLY A 328 -2.83 18.37 -2.48
N VAL A 329 -2.04 18.75 -3.50
CA VAL A 329 -2.44 19.74 -4.53
C VAL A 329 -3.75 19.30 -5.18
N ARG A 330 -3.84 18.03 -5.60
CA ARG A 330 -5.05 17.45 -6.18
C ARG A 330 -6.20 17.44 -5.17
N LYS A 331 -5.99 16.87 -3.97
CA LYS A 331 -7.05 16.67 -2.97
C LYS A 331 -7.69 17.97 -2.50
N LEU A 332 -6.92 19.05 -2.40
CA LEU A 332 -7.39 20.36 -1.94
C LEU A 332 -7.72 21.33 -3.10
N GLY A 333 -7.65 20.89 -4.35
CA GLY A 333 -8.02 21.73 -5.50
C GLY A 333 -7.11 22.96 -5.69
N LEU A 334 -5.81 22.85 -5.40
CA LEU A 334 -4.90 24.01 -5.40
C LEU A 334 -4.44 24.38 -6.82
N VAL A 335 -5.36 24.92 -7.62
CA VAL A 335 -5.15 25.25 -9.05
C VAL A 335 -4.00 26.22 -9.32
N HIS A 336 -3.65 27.08 -8.35
CA HIS A 336 -2.52 28.00 -8.45
C HIS A 336 -1.15 27.30 -8.48
N LEU A 337 -1.08 26.00 -8.15
CA LEU A 337 0.14 25.19 -8.18
C LEU A 337 0.29 24.35 -9.45
N THR A 338 -0.65 24.45 -10.40
CA THR A 338 -0.62 23.67 -11.66
C THR A 338 0.66 23.91 -12.48
N GLY A 339 1.18 25.14 -12.53
CA GLY A 339 2.46 25.42 -13.20
C GLY A 339 3.65 24.64 -12.60
N LYS A 340 3.64 24.42 -11.28
CA LYS A 340 4.65 23.60 -10.59
C LYS A 340 4.47 22.12 -10.87
N LEU A 341 3.22 21.63 -10.89
CA LEU A 341 2.93 20.26 -11.30
C LEU A 341 3.37 20.00 -12.75
N LEU A 342 3.18 20.96 -13.65
CA LEU A 342 3.61 20.83 -15.05
C LEU A 342 5.13 20.65 -15.14
N ALA A 343 5.90 21.45 -14.39
CA ALA A 343 7.35 21.28 -14.31
C ALA A 343 7.75 19.91 -13.74
N MET A 344 7.03 19.41 -12.73
CA MET A 344 7.29 18.09 -12.12
C MET A 344 6.86 16.92 -13.01
N SER A 345 5.94 17.13 -13.96
CA SER A 345 5.45 16.09 -14.89
C SER A 345 6.40 15.75 -16.04
N VAL A 346 7.49 16.51 -16.19
CA VAL A 346 8.47 16.27 -17.23
C VAL A 346 9.28 15.03 -16.88
N GLU A 347 9.25 14.02 -17.74
CA GLU A 347 10.01 12.78 -17.58
C GLU A 347 11.06 12.64 -18.70
N ALA A 348 12.22 12.07 -18.35
CA ALA A 348 13.17 11.62 -19.36
C ALA A 348 12.60 10.44 -20.17
N PRO A 349 13.04 10.24 -21.42
CA PRO A 349 12.60 9.10 -22.22
C PRO A 349 12.82 7.76 -21.49
N ARG A 350 11.75 6.98 -21.36
CA ARG A 350 11.79 5.68 -20.68
C ARG A 350 12.53 4.64 -21.51
N LYS A 351 13.24 3.75 -20.80
CA LYS A 351 13.74 2.52 -21.42
C LYS A 351 12.56 1.58 -21.72
N PRO A 352 12.55 0.87 -22.87
CA PRO A 352 11.52 -0.13 -23.16
C PRO A 352 11.42 -1.20 -22.07
N LEU A 353 10.19 -1.64 -21.79
CA LEU A 353 9.95 -2.74 -20.86
C LEU A 353 10.55 -4.05 -21.40
N LYS A 354 11.12 -4.86 -20.50
CA LYS A 354 11.80 -6.12 -20.85
C LYS A 354 11.47 -7.18 -19.81
N ASN A 355 10.99 -8.32 -20.29
CA ASN A 355 10.67 -9.46 -19.42
C ASN A 355 11.91 -9.95 -18.68
N GLY A 356 11.74 -10.21 -17.38
CA GLY A 356 12.81 -10.70 -16.53
C GLY A 356 13.81 -9.63 -16.08
N VAL A 357 13.55 -8.35 -16.33
CA VAL A 357 14.45 -7.24 -15.98
C VAL A 357 13.77 -6.29 -14.98
N ALA A 358 14.54 -5.86 -13.97
CA ALA A 358 14.13 -4.81 -13.06
C ALA A 358 14.03 -3.47 -13.79
N HIS A 359 12.94 -2.76 -13.58
CA HIS A 359 12.67 -1.49 -14.23
C HIS A 359 12.94 -0.33 -13.28
N GLN A 360 13.78 0.62 -13.70
CA GLN A 360 14.13 1.82 -12.93
C GLN A 360 13.40 3.01 -13.53
N HIS A 361 12.46 3.58 -12.78
CA HIS A 361 11.64 4.71 -13.20
C HIS A 361 11.27 5.59 -12.00
N GLU A 362 10.78 6.80 -12.30
CA GLU A 362 10.34 7.76 -11.31
C GLU A 362 8.81 7.80 -11.22
N ALA A 363 8.26 7.84 -10.01
CA ALA A 363 6.81 7.97 -9.82
C ALA A 363 6.31 9.42 -9.94
N ILE A 364 7.18 10.40 -9.65
CA ILE A 364 6.80 11.81 -9.53
C ILE A 364 6.22 12.38 -10.84
N PRO A 365 6.85 12.19 -12.01
CA PRO A 365 6.32 12.75 -13.25
C PRO A 365 4.91 12.25 -13.58
N HIS A 366 4.70 10.94 -13.42
CA HIS A 366 3.38 10.34 -13.58
C HIS A 366 2.36 10.90 -12.60
N THR A 367 2.67 10.92 -11.30
CA THR A 367 1.72 11.42 -10.29
C THR A 367 1.39 12.90 -10.51
N ALA A 368 2.36 13.73 -10.90
CA ALA A 368 2.14 15.14 -11.22
C ALA A 368 1.23 15.32 -12.45
N TYR A 369 1.48 14.56 -13.53
CA TYR A 369 0.63 14.54 -14.72
C TYR A 369 -0.81 14.13 -14.38
N ARG A 370 -0.98 13.05 -13.60
CA ARG A 370 -2.32 12.58 -13.19
C ARG A 370 -3.04 13.60 -12.31
N ALA A 371 -2.33 14.28 -11.41
CA ALA A 371 -2.89 15.36 -10.62
C ALA A 371 -3.36 16.53 -11.50
N LEU A 372 -2.60 16.91 -12.52
CA LEU A 372 -2.98 17.95 -13.49
C LEU A 372 -4.26 17.59 -14.25
N VAL A 373 -4.33 16.37 -14.77
CA VAL A 373 -5.51 15.89 -15.52
C VAL A 373 -6.78 15.95 -14.65
N GLU A 374 -6.68 15.65 -13.35
CA GLU A 374 -7.83 15.70 -12.45
C GLU A 374 -8.14 17.12 -11.93
N LEU A 375 -7.20 18.06 -11.99
CA LEU A 375 -7.37 19.45 -11.57
C LEU A 375 -7.83 20.36 -12.72
N ALA A 376 -7.48 20.03 -13.96
CA ALA A 376 -7.95 20.77 -15.12
C ALA A 376 -9.44 20.47 -15.31
N PRO A 377 -10.34 21.47 -15.20
CA PRO A 377 -11.68 21.27 -15.74
C PRO A 377 -11.50 20.99 -17.23
N LEU A 378 -12.04 19.87 -17.71
CA LEU A 378 -12.32 19.68 -19.12
C LEU A 378 -13.29 20.81 -19.48
N ALA A 379 -12.75 21.90 -20.02
CA ALA A 379 -13.51 23.06 -20.48
C ALA A 379 -14.34 22.70 -21.72
#